data_AF-A0A1I3GT38-F1
#
_entry.id   AF-A0A1I3GT38-F1
#
_cell.length_a   1.000
_cell.length_b   1.000
_cell.length_c   1.000
_cell.angle_alpha   90.00
_cell.angle_beta   90.00
_cell.angle_gamma   90.00
#
_symmetry.space_group_name_H-M   'P 1'
#
loop_
_entity.id
_entity.type
_entity.pdbx_description
1 polymer ?
#
loop_
_entity_poly.entity_id
_entity_poly.type
_entity_poly.pdbx_seq_one_letter_code
_entity_poly.pdbx_strand_id
1 'polypeptide(L)' 'MKASHSIRPVFDDPNLVSVAGLVPAMRLAESAGLHDLLEDRLSIDSANATAKTTAVIAGMLAGADCIDDLDLLR' A
#
# COMPACT_ATOMS: atom_id res chain seq x y z
N MET A 1 33.89 -11.00 18.23
CA MET A 1 34.38 -9.80 17.51
C MET A 1 33.29 -8.74 17.55
N LYS A 2 33.54 -7.59 18.18
CA LYS A 2 32.64 -6.43 18.17
C LYS A 2 33.17 -5.48 17.10
N ALA A 3 32.35 -5.07 16.14
CA ALA A 3 32.77 -4.11 15.14
C ALA A 3 33.22 -2.80 15.84
N SER A 4 34.36 -2.24 15.42
CA SER A 4 34.89 -0.98 15.95
C SER A 4 34.20 0.27 15.39
N HIS A 5 33.22 0.09 14.50
CA HIS A 5 32.45 1.15 13.83
C HIS A 5 30.94 0.83 13.88
N SER A 6 30.11 1.87 13.79
CA SER A 6 28.66 1.73 13.74
C SER A 6 28.22 1.09 12.43
N ILE A 7 27.45 -0.01 12.51
CA ILE A 7 26.74 -0.56 11.34
C ILE A 7 25.51 0.30 11.13
N ARG A 8 25.44 0.99 10.00
CA ARG A 8 24.25 1.75 9.58
C ARG A 8 23.64 1.02 8.37
N PRO A 9 22.44 0.44 8.50
CA PRO A 9 21.75 -0.09 7.34
C PRO A 9 21.42 1.07 6.39
N VAL A 10 21.73 0.88 5.12
CA VAL A 10 21.34 1.77 4.01
C VAL A 10 20.50 0.91 3.09
N PHE A 11 19.33 1.42 2.73
CA PHE A 11 18.42 0.76 1.81
C PHE A 11 18.45 1.52 0.49
N ASP A 12 18.58 0.79 -0.61
CA ASP A 12 18.62 1.38 -1.95
C ASP A 12 17.23 1.84 -2.41
N ASP A 13 16.18 1.25 -1.82
CA ASP A 13 14.80 1.64 -2.02
C ASP A 13 14.33 2.50 -0.83
N PRO A 14 13.99 3.80 -1.06
CA PRO A 14 13.50 4.69 -0.01
C PRO A 14 12.19 4.20 0.61
N ASN A 15 11.45 3.34 -0.08
CA ASN A 15 10.17 2.78 0.34
C ASN A 15 10.31 1.41 1.04
N LEU A 16 11.51 0.84 1.11
CA LEU A 16 11.73 -0.51 1.66
C LEU A 16 11.17 -0.68 3.08
N VAL A 17 11.26 0.36 3.90
CA VAL A 17 10.74 0.36 5.28
C VAL A 17 9.32 0.94 5.35
N SER A 18 9.02 1.99 4.59
CA SER A 18 7.71 2.65 4.61
C SER A 18 6.57 1.76 4.07
N VAL A 19 6.86 0.92 3.08
CA VAL A 19 5.86 0.09 2.38
C VAL A 19 5.91 -1.38 2.82
N ALA A 20 6.84 -1.76 3.70
CA ALA A 20 6.92 -3.13 4.25
C ALA A 20 5.62 -3.61 4.92
N GLY A 21 4.84 -2.67 5.47
CA GLY A 21 3.53 -2.95 6.07
C GLY A 21 2.38 -3.06 5.07
N LEU A 22 2.57 -2.64 3.81
CA LEU A 22 1.48 -2.57 2.82
C LEU A 22 0.94 -3.96 2.47
N VAL A 23 1.81 -4.91 2.14
CA VAL A 23 1.40 -6.27 1.80
C VAL A 23 0.60 -6.94 2.93
N PRO A 24 1.08 -6.97 4.20
CA PRO A 24 0.27 -7.54 5.28
C PRO A 24 -1.01 -6.75 5.56
N ALA A 25 -1.02 -5.42 5.40
CA ALA A 25 -2.23 -4.61 5.55
C ALA A 25 -3.29 -4.93 4.48
N MET A 26 -2.89 -5.02 3.21
CA MET A 26 -3.79 -5.35 2.11
C MET A 26 -4.33 -6.79 2.22
N ARG A 27 -3.51 -7.74 2.69
CA ARG A 27 -3.98 -9.11 3.00
C ARG A 27 -4.98 -9.13 4.16
N LEU A 28 -4.74 -8.34 5.20
CA LEU A 28 -5.70 -8.22 6.30
C LEU A 28 -7.03 -7.65 5.79
N ALA A 29 -6.97 -6.58 4.97
CA ALA A 29 -8.16 -5.96 4.39
C ALA A 29 -8.94 -6.95 3.50
N GLU A 30 -8.25 -7.73 2.68
CA GLU A 30 -8.86 -8.82 1.90
C GLU A 30 -9.53 -9.85 2.82
N SER A 31 -8.82 -10.35 3.84
CA SER A 31 -9.37 -11.32 4.79
C SER A 31 -10.55 -10.79 5.62
N ALA A 32 -10.64 -9.47 5.78
CA ALA A 32 -11.74 -8.79 6.45
C ALA A 32 -12.94 -8.52 5.51
N GLY A 33 -12.87 -8.92 4.24
CA GLY A 33 -13.96 -8.75 3.28
C GLY A 33 -14.04 -7.36 2.65
N LEU A 34 -12.92 -6.61 2.58
CA LEU A 34 -12.94 -5.25 1.99
C LEU A 34 -13.43 -5.26 0.53
N HIS A 35 -13.00 -6.23 -0.28
CA HIS A 35 -13.37 -6.30 -1.69
C HIS A 35 -14.87 -6.53 -1.87
N ASP A 36 -15.44 -7.50 -1.15
CA ASP A 36 -16.87 -7.80 -1.16
C ASP A 36 -17.68 -6.56 -0.71
N LEU A 37 -17.24 -5.88 0.35
CA LEU A 37 -17.90 -4.67 0.83
C LEU A 37 -17.88 -3.55 -0.21
N LEU A 38 -16.78 -3.39 -0.95
CA LEU A 38 -16.68 -2.39 -2.01
C LEU A 38 -17.57 -2.74 -3.20
N GLU A 39 -17.64 -4.01 -3.61
CA GLU A 39 -18.55 -4.47 -4.66
C GLU A 39 -20.02 -4.20 -4.29
N ASP A 40 -20.40 -4.42 -3.03
CA ASP A 40 -21.76 -4.22 -2.56
C ASP A 40 -22.15 -2.75 -2.36
N ARG A 41 -21.18 -1.87 -2.04
CA ARG A 41 -21.47 -0.51 -1.55
C ARG A 41 -21.13 0.60 -2.54
N LEU A 42 -20.27 0.36 -3.52
CA LEU A 42 -19.95 1.38 -4.51
C LEU A 42 -21.15 1.61 -5.44
N SER A 43 -21.70 2.83 -5.41
CA SER A 43 -22.86 3.22 -6.21
C SER A 43 -22.50 4.03 -7.46
N ILE A 44 -21.22 4.34 -7.64
CA ILE A 44 -20.74 5.14 -8.77
C ILE A 44 -20.36 4.19 -9.90
N ASP A 45 -20.93 4.42 -11.08
CA ASP A 45 -20.61 3.65 -12.26
C ASP A 45 -19.16 3.93 -12.71
N SER A 46 -18.32 2.89 -12.67
CA SER A 46 -16.89 3.00 -12.93
C SER A 46 -16.33 1.65 -13.34
N ALA A 47 -15.52 1.63 -14.39
CA ALA A 47 -14.81 0.43 -14.80
C ALA A 47 -13.84 0.00 -13.68
N ASN A 48 -13.95 -1.25 -13.23
CA ASN A 48 -13.12 -1.81 -12.16
C ASN A 48 -13.18 -1.00 -10.85
N ALA A 49 -14.37 -0.53 -10.45
CA ALA A 49 -14.57 0.33 -9.29
C ALA A 49 -13.85 -0.19 -8.02
N THR A 50 -14.07 -1.45 -7.65
CA THR A 50 -13.44 -2.11 -6.51
C THR A 50 -11.91 -2.09 -6.60
N ALA A 51 -11.34 -2.48 -7.74
CA ALA A 51 -9.89 -2.53 -7.92
C ALA A 51 -9.27 -1.13 -7.87
N LYS A 52 -9.91 -0.12 -8.48
CA LYS A 52 -9.46 1.27 -8.45
C LYS A 52 -9.49 1.85 -7.04
N THR A 53 -10.58 1.65 -6.31
CA THR A 53 -10.70 2.10 -4.91
C THR A 53 -9.66 1.42 -4.03
N THR A 54 -9.46 0.12 -4.21
CA THR A 54 -8.43 -0.64 -3.48
C THR A 54 -7.02 -0.13 -3.79
N ALA A 55 -6.73 0.22 -5.04
CA ALA A 55 -5.45 0.82 -5.44
C ALA A 55 -5.23 2.20 -4.78
N VAL A 56 -6.25 3.06 -4.72
CA VAL A 56 -6.14 4.35 -4.02
C VAL A 56 -5.85 4.13 -2.54
N ILE A 57 -6.56 3.21 -1.87
CA ILE A 57 -6.31 2.87 -0.46
C ILE A 57 -4.87 2.37 -0.27
N ALA A 58 -4.41 1.48 -1.13
CA ALA A 58 -3.04 0.97 -1.09
C ALA A 58 -2.00 2.08 -1.26
N GLY A 59 -2.24 3.03 -2.16
CA GLY A 59 -1.36 4.18 -2.37
C GLY A 59 -1.31 5.09 -1.14
N MET A 60 -2.47 5.39 -0.54
CA MET A 60 -2.52 6.17 0.70
C MET A 60 -1.78 5.48 1.85
N LEU A 61 -1.92 4.16 1.97
CA LEU A 61 -1.15 3.35 2.95
C LEU A 61 0.35 3.36 2.66
N ALA A 62 0.74 3.46 1.39
CA ALA A 62 2.12 3.60 0.95
C ALA A 62 2.67 5.04 1.12
N GLY A 63 1.83 6.00 1.49
CA GLY A 63 2.21 7.40 1.72
C GLY A 63 1.85 8.37 0.59
N ALA A 64 1.10 7.94 -0.43
CA ALA A 64 0.57 8.84 -1.45
C ALA A 64 -0.44 9.82 -0.82
N ASP A 65 -0.24 11.12 -1.02
CA ASP A 65 -1.17 12.16 -0.58
C ASP A 65 -2.04 12.71 -1.73
N CYS A 66 -1.66 12.40 -2.98
CA CYS A 66 -2.39 12.76 -4.18
C CYS A 66 -2.45 11.60 -5.20
N ILE A 67 -3.25 11.80 -6.26
CA ILE A 67 -3.40 10.80 -7.33
C ILE A 67 -2.10 10.60 -8.12
N ASP A 68 -1.32 11.67 -8.29
CA ASP A 68 -0.06 11.60 -9.03
C ASP A 68 0.98 10.73 -8.30
N ASP A 69 0.90 10.62 -6.96
CA ASP A 69 1.78 9.80 -6.14
C ASP A 69 1.42 8.30 -6.12
N LEU A 70 0.32 7.89 -6.77
CA LEU A 70 -0.04 6.47 -6.85
C LEU A 70 0.96 5.63 -7.66
N ASP A 71 1.89 6.26 -8.37
CA ASP A 71 2.98 5.59 -9.08
C ASP A 71 3.90 4.80 -8.12
N LEU A 72 3.84 5.07 -6.80
CA LEU A 72 4.46 4.27 -5.74
C LEU A 72 4.02 2.79 -5.72
N LEU A 73 2.91 2.44 -6.39
CA LEU A 73 2.39 1.07 -6.47
C LEU A 73 2.87 0.29 -7.71
N ARG A 74 3.74 0.88 -8.54
CA ARG A 74 4.29 0.27 -9.77
C ARG A 74 5.71 -0.21 -9.58
#